data_AF-A0A6V7U8E5-F1
#
_entry.id   AF-A0A6V7U8E5-F1
#
_cell.length_a   1.000
_cell.length_b   1.000
_cell.length_c   1.000
_cell.angle_alpha   90.00
_cell.angle_beta   90.00
_cell.angle_gamma   90.00
#
_symmetry.space_group_name_H-M   'P 1'
#
loop_
_entity.id
_entity.type
_entity.pdbx_description
1 polymer ?
#
loop_
_entity_poly.entity_id
_entity_poly.type
_entity_poly.pdbx_seq_one_letter_code
_entity_poly.pdbx_strand_id
1 'polypeptide(L)'
;MHIFFDSSSSSSQDSGDDFEYDNPLANKKSDLISKNLDGSKPFSSKMATASTIPNATNSSSNIATKTTTTTTTTSTIINNAPVFIKDPDTIQEVANVSPDFISLKESQFLDDLVLGQYAELISSKYNIHVVNADVLHIIAKREDKQAPVLDIDLEELRNTYGIKQNASWTFYSFFVSRREHVSLIRITANDKALVEINVYDSLHTPGPINQTSNTWKEAVLPIKYIIGEGFLFGKCVFMECPQQTNGFDCGLMSLAALENLLSNPNKWEYSQKNMNFYRKWVLFKLTEKKVFNNIFLILST
;
A
#
# COMPACT_ATOMS: atom_id res chain seq x y z
N MET A 1 25.81 -52.90 -23.17
CA MET A 1 26.23 -52.24 -21.92
C MET A 1 25.05 -51.40 -21.46
N HIS A 2 24.22 -51.96 -20.59
CA HIS A 2 23.03 -51.29 -20.07
C HIS A 2 23.41 -50.58 -18.78
N ILE A 3 23.15 -49.27 -18.71
CA ILE A 3 23.37 -48.46 -17.50
C ILE A 3 21.98 -48.12 -16.94
N PHE A 4 21.68 -48.69 -15.79
CA PHE A 4 20.55 -48.30 -14.93
C PHE A 4 20.94 -47.03 -14.16
N PHE A 5 20.04 -46.05 -14.10
CA PHE A 5 20.11 -44.97 -13.13
C PHE A 5 19.03 -45.19 -12.07
N ASP A 6 19.47 -45.44 -10.85
CA ASP A 6 18.66 -45.47 -9.64
C ASP A 6 18.15 -44.05 -9.33
N SER A 7 16.84 -43.95 -9.16
CA SER A 7 16.15 -42.76 -8.64
C SER A 7 16.02 -42.88 -7.12
N SER A 8 16.85 -42.18 -6.37
CA SER A 8 16.68 -41.99 -4.92
C SER A 8 15.70 -40.84 -4.67
N SER A 9 14.47 -41.21 -4.28
CA SER A 9 13.43 -40.33 -3.76
C SER A 9 13.75 -39.91 -2.31
N SER A 10 13.90 -38.61 -2.05
CA SER A 10 13.92 -38.06 -0.70
C SER A 10 12.53 -37.54 -0.32
N SER A 11 11.89 -38.24 0.60
CA SER A 11 10.65 -37.87 1.28
C SER A 11 10.92 -36.78 2.33
N SER A 12 10.39 -35.58 2.15
CA SER A 12 10.25 -34.59 3.23
C SER A 12 8.85 -34.69 3.80
N GLN A 13 8.80 -35.05 5.08
CA GLN A 13 7.59 -35.20 5.88
C GLN A 13 6.93 -33.84 6.09
N ASP A 14 5.64 -33.80 5.78
CA ASP A 14 4.69 -32.73 6.03
C ASP A 14 4.12 -32.94 7.44
N SER A 15 4.51 -32.10 8.40
CA SER A 15 3.95 -32.12 9.76
C SER A 15 2.75 -31.19 9.80
N GLY A 16 1.57 -31.78 9.62
CA GLY A 16 0.29 -31.12 9.85
C GLY A 16 0.09 -30.85 11.33
N ASP A 17 -0.03 -29.57 11.69
CA ASP A 17 -0.61 -29.12 12.95
C ASP A 17 -2.11 -28.85 12.69
N ASP A 18 -2.93 -29.86 12.95
CA ASP A 18 -4.39 -29.75 13.01
C ASP A 18 -4.79 -29.02 14.30
N PHE A 19 -5.09 -27.72 14.19
CA PHE A 19 -5.83 -27.00 15.21
C PHE A 19 -7.34 -27.15 14.98
N GLU A 20 -7.96 -28.11 15.68
CA GLU A 20 -9.41 -28.18 15.84
C GLU A 20 -9.91 -26.94 16.61
N TYR A 21 -10.66 -26.08 15.94
CA TYR A 21 -11.50 -25.06 16.60
C TYR A 21 -12.94 -25.57 16.67
N ASP A 22 -13.37 -25.90 17.89
CA ASP A 22 -14.77 -26.15 18.21
C ASP A 22 -15.62 -24.92 17.86
N ASN A 23 -16.66 -25.12 17.04
CA ASN A 23 -17.60 -24.10 16.59
C ASN A 23 -18.96 -24.28 17.31
N PRO A 24 -19.25 -23.56 18.40
CA PRO A 24 -20.47 -23.75 19.17
C PRO A 24 -21.61 -22.86 18.66
N LEU A 25 -21.90 -22.83 17.35
CA LEU A 25 -23.04 -22.04 16.82
C LEU A 25 -23.73 -22.65 15.59
N ALA A 26 -23.59 -23.96 15.36
CA ALA A 26 -24.33 -24.69 14.33
C ALA A 26 -25.48 -25.52 14.94
N ASN A 27 -26.47 -24.86 15.54
CA ASN A 27 -27.80 -25.46 15.74
C ASN A 27 -28.84 -24.39 16.08
N LYS A 28 -29.54 -23.89 15.06
CA LYS A 28 -30.95 -23.45 15.09
C LYS A 28 -31.37 -23.01 13.69
N LYS A 29 -31.74 -23.99 12.86
CA LYS A 29 -32.65 -23.80 11.73
C LYS A 29 -34.06 -24.19 12.18
N SER A 30 -35.02 -23.58 11.50
CA SER A 30 -36.47 -23.84 11.48
C SER A 30 -37.22 -23.56 12.78
N ASP A 31 -37.82 -22.37 12.83
CA ASP A 31 -39.27 -22.28 13.03
C ASP A 31 -39.80 -20.89 12.59
N LEU A 32 -41.01 -20.90 12.03
CA LEU A 32 -41.90 -19.77 11.75
C LEU A 32 -41.76 -19.05 10.39
N ILE A 33 -42.22 -19.76 9.34
CA ILE A 33 -43.02 -19.13 8.28
C ILE A 33 -44.50 -19.33 8.64
N SER A 34 -45.19 -18.23 8.90
CA SER A 34 -46.59 -17.91 8.53
C SER A 34 -47.25 -17.02 9.58
N LYS A 35 -47.53 -15.76 9.20
CA LYS A 35 -48.88 -15.16 9.24
C LYS A 35 -48.85 -13.65 8.98
N ASN A 36 -49.79 -13.27 8.12
CA ASN A 36 -50.55 -12.03 8.07
C ASN A 36 -50.00 -10.82 7.29
N LEU A 37 -50.50 -10.76 6.06
CA LEU A 37 -51.00 -9.58 5.38
C LEU A 37 -52.09 -8.87 6.22
N ASP A 38 -51.91 -7.56 6.44
CA ASP A 38 -52.89 -6.44 6.40
C ASP A 38 -52.13 -5.23 7.01
N GLY A 39 -52.09 -4.01 6.47
CA GLY A 39 -53.19 -3.21 5.95
C GLY A 39 -53.16 -1.86 6.68
N SER A 40 -52.68 -0.81 6.01
CA SER A 40 -52.95 0.63 6.26
C SER A 40 -52.63 1.28 7.63
N LYS A 41 -51.74 2.29 7.64
CA LYS A 41 -52.05 3.71 7.97
C LYS A 41 -50.78 4.60 8.00
N PRO A 42 -50.91 5.92 7.74
CA PRO A 42 -49.79 6.81 7.45
C PRO A 42 -49.19 7.45 8.70
N PHE A 43 -47.87 7.70 8.69
CA PHE A 43 -47.19 8.45 9.74
C PHE A 43 -47.33 9.96 9.54
N SER A 44 -47.84 10.60 10.58
CA SER A 44 -48.12 12.02 10.72
C SER A 44 -46.84 12.81 11.06
N SER A 45 -46.64 13.91 10.36
CA SER A 45 -45.67 14.98 10.66
C SER A 45 -46.01 15.70 11.97
N LYS A 46 -45.06 15.83 12.89
CA LYS A 46 -45.07 16.88 13.91
C LYS A 46 -43.69 17.52 14.06
N MET A 47 -43.64 18.79 13.67
CA MET A 47 -42.67 19.77 14.12
C MET A 47 -42.70 19.90 15.64
N ALA A 48 -41.53 20.10 16.25
CA ALA A 48 -41.42 20.71 17.57
C ALA A 48 -40.33 21.78 17.53
N THR A 49 -40.73 22.95 18.01
CA THR A 49 -40.04 24.22 18.05
C THR A 49 -39.02 24.33 19.18
N ALA A 50 -38.12 25.30 18.98
CA ALA A 50 -37.17 25.94 19.88
C ALA A 50 -37.39 25.81 21.40
N SER A 51 -36.28 25.59 22.12
CA SER A 51 -36.14 25.91 23.54
C SER A 51 -34.83 26.65 23.80
N THR A 52 -35.01 27.85 24.33
CA THR A 52 -34.16 28.73 25.14
C THR A 52 -32.91 28.12 25.80
N ILE A 53 -31.79 28.82 25.64
CA ILE A 53 -30.54 28.67 26.42
C ILE A 53 -30.50 29.80 27.47
N PRO A 54 -30.28 29.51 28.77
CA PRO A 54 -30.03 30.54 29.76
C PRO A 54 -28.54 30.90 29.87
N ASN A 55 -28.29 32.20 30.10
CA ASN A 55 -27.02 32.79 30.50
C ASN A 55 -26.45 32.13 31.77
N ALA A 56 -25.13 31.88 31.76
CA ALA A 56 -24.35 31.71 32.96
C ALA A 56 -23.07 32.58 32.87
N THR A 57 -23.08 33.65 33.66
CA THR A 57 -21.90 34.35 34.16
C THR A 57 -21.00 33.39 34.94
N ASN A 58 -19.67 33.47 34.75
CA ASN A 58 -18.74 33.54 35.88
C ASN A 58 -17.27 33.79 35.49
N SER A 59 -16.71 34.75 36.22
CA SER A 59 -15.38 34.79 36.85
C SER A 59 -14.10 34.62 36.01
N SER A 60 -13.41 35.77 35.93
CA SER A 60 -11.97 35.98 35.88
C SER A 60 -11.13 35.05 36.78
N SER A 61 -9.99 34.56 36.26
CA SER A 61 -8.72 34.57 37.00
C SER A 61 -7.49 34.32 36.11
N ASN A 62 -6.45 35.12 36.40
CA ASN A 62 -5.01 34.85 36.34
C ASN A 62 -4.32 34.54 35.01
N ILE A 63 -3.83 35.63 34.41
CA ILE A 63 -2.69 35.65 33.49
C ILE A 63 -1.41 35.37 34.29
N ALA A 64 -0.80 34.22 34.05
CA ALA A 64 0.60 33.97 34.35
C ALA A 64 1.16 33.04 33.29
N THR A 65 2.16 33.50 32.54
CA THR A 65 3.20 32.76 31.78
C THR A 65 3.74 33.70 30.68
N LYS A 66 4.97 33.65 30.21
CA LYS A 66 6.13 32.77 30.44
C LYS A 66 7.34 33.56 29.95
N THR A 67 8.44 33.56 30.68
CA THR A 67 9.71 34.11 30.21
C THR A 67 10.23 33.25 29.06
N THR A 68 10.33 33.82 27.87
CA THR A 68 10.88 33.16 26.68
C THR A 68 12.40 33.16 26.76
N THR A 69 13.00 31.98 26.95
CA THR A 69 14.44 31.79 26.82
C THR A 69 14.76 31.44 25.36
N THR A 70 15.39 32.37 24.65
CA THR A 70 15.84 32.18 23.27
C THR A 70 17.05 31.25 23.27
N THR A 71 16.88 30.01 22.81
CA THR A 71 18.00 29.10 22.54
C THR A 71 18.44 29.32 21.10
N THR A 72 19.65 29.85 20.90
CA THR A 72 20.26 30.02 19.59
C THR A 72 20.75 28.66 19.10
N THR A 73 19.97 27.99 18.24
CA THR A 73 20.42 26.79 17.53
C THR A 73 21.38 27.22 16.42
N THR A 74 22.64 26.83 16.53
CA THR A 74 23.64 27.02 15.48
C THR A 74 23.31 26.07 14.33
N SER A 75 22.61 26.56 13.31
CA SER A 75 22.42 25.84 12.05
C SER A 75 23.76 25.71 11.33
N THR A 76 24.34 24.50 11.32
CA THR A 76 25.47 24.18 10.45
C THR A 76 24.98 24.21 9.01
N ILE A 77 25.35 25.26 8.28
CA ILE A 77 25.12 25.36 6.83
C ILE A 77 26.04 24.33 6.17
N ILE A 78 25.49 23.20 5.76
CA ILE A 78 26.18 22.24 4.89
C ILE A 78 26.13 22.81 3.47
N ASN A 79 27.28 23.18 2.93
CA ASN A 79 27.42 23.62 1.54
C ASN A 79 27.08 22.45 0.60
N ASN A 80 25.86 22.41 0.08
CA ASN A 80 25.40 21.46 -0.92
C ASN A 80 25.89 21.88 -2.32
N ALA A 81 27.15 21.62 -2.64
CA ALA A 81 27.56 21.60 -4.04
C ALA A 81 26.87 20.41 -4.76
N PRO A 82 26.35 20.57 -5.98
CA PRO A 82 25.76 19.46 -6.72
C PRO A 82 26.86 18.43 -7.04
N VAL A 83 26.82 17.29 -6.34
CA VAL A 83 27.69 16.16 -6.60
C VAL A 83 27.21 15.49 -7.89
N PHE A 84 27.94 15.68 -8.98
CA PHE A 84 27.73 14.92 -10.21
C PHE A 84 28.28 13.51 -10.04
N ILE A 85 27.40 12.57 -9.71
CA ILE A 85 27.78 11.17 -9.52
C ILE A 85 27.92 10.50 -10.88
N LYS A 86 29.16 10.14 -11.26
CA LYS A 86 29.46 9.44 -12.52
C LYS A 86 29.73 7.94 -12.36
N ASP A 87 29.86 7.45 -11.13
CA ASP A 87 30.30 6.09 -10.83
C ASP A 87 29.35 5.39 -9.82
N PRO A 88 28.86 4.16 -10.12
CA PRO A 88 28.01 3.36 -9.22
C PRO A 88 28.56 3.12 -7.81
N ASP A 89 29.88 3.17 -7.62
CA ASP A 89 30.47 2.95 -6.29
C ASP A 89 30.42 4.23 -5.43
N THR A 90 30.39 5.42 -6.05
CA THR A 90 30.12 6.69 -5.34
C THR A 90 28.66 6.81 -4.88
N ILE A 91 27.75 6.07 -5.52
CA ILE A 91 26.33 6.05 -5.15
C ILE A 91 26.11 5.42 -3.78
N GLN A 92 26.93 4.43 -3.39
CA GLN A 92 26.85 3.83 -2.06
C GLN A 92 27.28 4.81 -0.95
N GLU A 93 28.23 5.70 -1.25
CA GLU A 93 28.63 6.77 -0.32
C GLU A 93 27.47 7.75 -0.07
N VAL A 94 26.64 8.04 -1.08
CA VAL A 94 25.44 8.88 -0.91
C VAL A 94 24.40 8.23 0.01
N ALA A 95 24.19 6.92 -0.09
CA ALA A 95 23.33 6.18 0.84
C ALA A 95 23.84 6.22 2.28
N ASN A 96 25.17 6.33 2.45
CA ASN A 96 25.80 6.38 3.76
C ASN A 96 25.68 7.77 4.42
N VAL A 97 25.44 8.82 3.64
CA VAL A 97 25.42 10.21 4.12
C VAL A 97 23.98 10.75 4.23
N SER A 98 23.03 10.26 3.42
CA SER A 98 21.63 10.69 3.51
C SER A 98 20.80 9.71 4.35
N PRO A 99 20.25 10.14 5.51
CA PRO A 99 19.40 9.29 6.33
C PRO A 99 18.14 8.82 5.58
N ASP A 100 17.65 9.61 4.61
CA ASP A 100 16.47 9.31 3.80
C ASP A 100 16.64 8.06 2.89
N PHE A 101 17.88 7.64 2.63
CA PHE A 101 18.18 6.54 1.71
C PHE A 101 18.87 5.37 2.40
N ILE A 102 18.82 5.31 3.73
CA ILE A 102 19.46 4.25 4.52
C ILE A 102 18.89 2.86 4.18
N SER A 103 17.60 2.78 3.84
CA SER A 103 16.91 1.55 3.44
C SER A 103 17.37 1.01 2.08
N LEU A 104 18.10 1.81 1.29
CA LEU A 104 18.75 1.38 0.05
C LEU A 104 20.17 0.83 0.28
N LYS A 105 20.62 0.66 1.53
CA LYS A 105 21.82 -0.14 1.82
C LYS A 105 21.58 -1.62 1.55
N GLU A 106 22.65 -2.37 1.29
CA GLU A 106 22.54 -3.80 1.05
C GLU A 106 21.87 -4.52 2.23
N SER A 107 21.06 -5.53 1.92
CA SER A 107 20.35 -6.35 2.91
C SER A 107 19.39 -5.60 3.85
N GLN A 108 18.94 -4.42 3.47
CA GLN A 108 17.91 -3.66 4.20
C GLN A 108 16.56 -3.77 3.49
N PHE A 109 15.49 -3.87 4.28
CA PHE A 109 14.13 -3.65 3.81
C PHE A 109 14.00 -2.22 3.30
N LEU A 110 13.28 -2.03 2.18
CA LEU A 110 12.89 -0.69 1.77
C LEU A 110 11.90 -0.11 2.76
N ASP A 111 12.08 1.16 3.13
CA ASP A 111 11.09 1.90 3.89
C ASP A 111 10.01 2.49 2.96
N ASP A 112 8.91 2.94 3.57
CA ASP A 112 7.77 3.51 2.86
C ASP A 112 8.14 4.82 2.12
N LEU A 113 9.14 5.56 2.62
CA LEU A 113 9.61 6.81 2.02
C LEU A 113 10.26 6.54 0.65
N VAL A 114 11.22 5.63 0.58
CA VAL A 114 11.90 5.24 -0.66
C VAL A 114 10.91 4.61 -1.63
N LEU A 115 10.05 3.71 -1.13
CA LEU A 115 9.03 3.06 -1.93
C LEU A 115 8.09 4.10 -2.57
N GLY A 116 7.58 5.04 -1.78
CA GLY A 116 6.69 6.12 -2.23
C GLY A 116 7.37 7.08 -3.22
N GLN A 117 8.60 7.53 -2.92
CA GLN A 117 9.31 8.46 -3.81
C GLN A 117 9.62 7.84 -5.18
N TYR A 118 10.00 6.56 -5.21
CA TYR A 118 10.29 5.87 -6.48
C TYR A 118 9.00 5.52 -7.24
N ALA A 119 7.95 5.12 -6.53
CA ALA A 119 6.62 4.94 -7.10
C ALA A 119 6.10 6.21 -7.79
N GLU A 120 6.28 7.37 -7.16
CA GLU A 120 5.92 8.67 -7.73
C GLU A 120 6.76 9.02 -8.98
N LEU A 121 8.05 8.71 -8.96
CA LEU A 121 8.92 8.84 -10.14
C LEU A 121 8.40 7.99 -11.31
N ILE A 122 8.05 6.72 -11.07
CA ILE A 122 7.46 5.84 -12.09
C ILE A 122 6.11 6.37 -12.55
N SER A 123 5.25 6.76 -11.61
CA SER A 123 3.92 7.34 -11.89
C SER A 123 4.00 8.51 -12.86
N SER A 124 4.95 9.43 -12.61
CA SER A 124 5.23 10.59 -13.47
C SER A 124 5.76 10.17 -14.85
N LYS A 125 6.70 9.22 -14.89
CA LYS A 125 7.34 8.74 -16.13
C LYS A 125 6.35 8.06 -17.09
N TYR A 126 5.42 7.26 -16.57
CA TYR A 126 4.49 6.47 -17.37
C TYR A 126 3.07 7.05 -17.42
N ASN A 127 2.83 8.19 -16.77
CA ASN A 127 1.50 8.82 -16.64
C ASN A 127 0.44 7.83 -16.10
N ILE A 128 0.78 7.16 -15.01
CA ILE A 128 -0.10 6.20 -14.32
C ILE A 128 -0.40 6.66 -12.90
N HIS A 129 -1.47 6.13 -12.30
CA HIS A 129 -1.76 6.33 -10.88
C HIS A 129 -1.14 5.22 -10.04
N VAL A 130 -0.35 5.61 -9.04
CA VAL A 130 0.18 4.70 -8.02
C VAL A 130 -0.29 5.18 -6.65
N VAL A 131 -1.03 4.32 -5.95
CA VAL A 131 -1.50 4.53 -4.59
C VAL A 131 -0.36 4.16 -3.64
N ASN A 132 -0.08 5.05 -2.68
CA ASN A 132 0.95 4.80 -1.68
C ASN A 132 0.51 3.65 -0.75
N ALA A 133 1.45 2.79 -0.35
CA ALA A 133 1.24 1.71 0.62
C ALA A 133 0.51 2.16 1.90
N ASP A 134 0.86 3.34 2.40
CA ASP A 134 0.26 3.89 3.62
C ASP A 134 -1.25 4.06 3.52
N VAL A 135 -1.75 4.40 2.33
CA VAL A 135 -3.19 4.61 2.11
C VAL A 135 -3.95 3.30 2.33
N LEU A 136 -3.50 2.20 1.74
CA LEU A 136 -4.14 0.90 1.93
C LEU A 136 -4.07 0.46 3.39
N HIS A 137 -2.95 0.69 4.07
CA HIS A 137 -2.76 0.34 5.47
C HIS A 137 -3.68 1.13 6.41
N ILE A 138 -3.82 2.43 6.17
CA ILE A 138 -4.72 3.29 6.96
C ILE A 138 -6.17 2.82 6.78
N ILE A 139 -6.58 2.53 5.54
CA ILE A 139 -7.92 2.02 5.25
C ILE A 139 -8.13 0.65 5.90
N ALA A 140 -7.17 -0.28 5.82
CA ALA A 140 -7.26 -1.60 6.45
C ALA A 140 -7.50 -1.51 7.96
N LYS A 141 -6.73 -0.67 8.66
CA LYS A 141 -6.84 -0.50 10.12
C LYS A 141 -8.16 0.15 10.56
N ARG A 142 -8.75 1.00 9.72
CA ARG A 142 -10.05 1.63 9.99
C ARG A 142 -11.15 0.57 10.12
N GLU A 143 -11.13 -0.43 9.24
CA GLU A 143 -12.15 -1.49 9.20
C GLU A 143 -12.05 -2.45 10.39
N ASP A 144 -10.85 -2.70 10.87
CA ASP A 144 -10.63 -3.51 12.09
C ASP A 144 -11.03 -2.78 13.38
N LYS A 145 -11.53 -1.52 13.30
CA LYS A 145 -11.85 -0.65 14.44
C LYS A 145 -10.65 -0.41 15.39
N GLN A 146 -9.44 -0.63 14.90
CA GLN A 146 -8.20 -0.57 15.69
C GLN A 146 -7.42 0.74 15.50
N ALA A 147 -7.77 1.58 14.52
CA ALA A 147 -7.14 2.88 14.33
C ALA A 147 -8.06 4.05 14.69
N PRO A 148 -7.50 5.17 15.20
CA PRO A 148 -8.22 6.43 15.23
C PRO A 148 -8.67 6.77 13.81
N VAL A 149 -9.91 7.24 13.68
CA VAL A 149 -10.51 7.64 12.40
C VAL A 149 -9.68 8.80 11.86
N LEU A 150 -8.74 8.51 10.96
CA LEU A 150 -8.27 9.53 10.04
C LEU A 150 -9.44 9.83 9.10
N ASP A 151 -9.88 11.08 9.08
CA ASP A 151 -10.86 11.59 8.11
C ASP A 151 -10.20 11.62 6.73
N ILE A 152 -10.05 10.43 6.12
CA ILE A 152 -9.73 10.31 4.71
C ILE A 152 -11.03 10.57 3.96
N ASP A 153 -11.04 11.65 3.18
CA ASP A 153 -12.08 11.89 2.18
C ASP A 153 -11.88 10.87 1.04
N LEU A 154 -12.71 9.82 1.04
CA LEU A 154 -12.67 8.78 0.02
C LEU A 154 -13.09 9.30 -1.36
N GLU A 155 -13.88 10.38 -1.43
CA GLU A 155 -14.28 11.00 -2.69
C GLU A 155 -13.12 11.79 -3.30
N GLU A 156 -12.42 12.60 -2.48
CA GLU A 156 -11.17 13.24 -2.89
C GLU A 156 -10.15 12.20 -3.38
N LEU A 157 -9.99 11.10 -2.64
CA LEU A 157 -9.07 10.03 -2.99
C LEU A 157 -9.42 9.39 -4.35
N ARG A 158 -10.70 9.10 -4.59
CA ARG A 158 -11.18 8.59 -5.89
C ARG A 158 -10.90 9.57 -7.02
N ASN A 159 -11.15 10.85 -6.79
CA ASN A 159 -10.94 11.91 -7.76
C ASN A 159 -9.44 12.04 -8.11
N THR A 160 -8.56 12.03 -7.11
CA THR A 160 -7.09 12.07 -7.29
C THR A 160 -6.59 10.91 -8.13
N TYR A 161 -7.17 9.72 -7.97
CA TYR A 161 -6.78 8.52 -8.73
C TYR A 161 -7.61 8.27 -9.99
N GLY A 162 -8.47 9.22 -10.38
CA GLY A 162 -9.27 9.13 -11.61
C GLY A 162 -10.28 7.97 -11.61
N ILE A 163 -10.67 7.47 -10.45
CA ILE A 163 -11.58 6.33 -10.32
C ILE A 163 -13.00 6.79 -10.65
N LYS A 164 -13.51 6.33 -11.80
CA LYS A 164 -14.85 6.66 -12.30
C LYS A 164 -15.63 5.40 -12.61
N GLN A 165 -16.92 5.39 -12.24
CA GLN A 165 -17.85 4.36 -12.71
C GLN A 165 -18.04 4.49 -14.23
N ASN A 166 -18.15 3.34 -14.92
CA ASN A 166 -18.35 3.26 -16.38
C ASN A 166 -17.15 3.69 -17.26
N ALA A 167 -15.93 3.64 -16.74
CA ALA A 167 -14.72 3.82 -17.51
C ALA A 167 -13.73 2.69 -17.20
N SER A 168 -12.97 2.26 -18.21
CA SER A 168 -11.83 1.38 -17.97
C SER A 168 -10.71 2.19 -17.33
N TRP A 169 -10.14 1.66 -16.26
CA TRP A 169 -9.03 2.29 -15.57
C TRP A 169 -8.09 1.23 -14.99
N THR A 170 -6.85 1.64 -14.76
CA THR A 170 -5.82 0.83 -14.11
C THR A 170 -5.08 1.71 -13.13
N PHE A 171 -4.93 1.25 -11.90
CA PHE A 171 -3.99 1.84 -10.97
C PHE A 171 -3.20 0.75 -10.26
N TYR A 172 -2.05 1.15 -9.72
CA TYR A 172 -1.15 0.28 -8.99
C TYR A 172 -1.12 0.69 -7.53
N SER A 173 -0.83 -0.24 -6.64
CA SER A 173 -0.58 0.05 -5.24
C SER A 173 0.47 -0.90 -4.70
N PHE A 174 1.16 -0.47 -3.66
CA PHE A 174 1.96 -1.38 -2.86
C PHE A 174 1.16 -1.83 -1.66
N PHE A 175 1.33 -3.08 -1.29
CA PHE A 175 0.76 -3.66 -0.08
C PHE A 175 1.87 -4.11 0.83
N VAL A 176 1.83 -3.66 2.07
CA VAL A 176 2.83 -3.98 3.08
C VAL A 176 2.19 -4.88 4.14
N SER A 177 2.40 -6.19 4.02
CA SER A 177 1.93 -7.15 5.04
C SER A 177 2.85 -7.13 6.24
N ARG A 178 2.25 -7.03 7.43
CA ARG A 178 2.94 -7.10 8.73
C ARG A 178 4.14 -6.16 8.90
N ARG A 179 4.23 -5.09 8.10
CA ARG A 179 5.36 -4.14 8.04
C ARG A 179 6.70 -4.74 7.60
N GLU A 180 6.71 -5.94 7.04
CA GLU A 180 7.95 -6.65 6.72
C GLU A 180 7.96 -7.17 5.28
N HIS A 181 6.80 -7.30 4.64
CA HIS A 181 6.72 -7.84 3.28
C HIS A 181 5.96 -6.92 2.36
N VAL A 182 6.56 -6.59 1.22
CA VAL A 182 5.96 -5.73 0.19
C VAL A 182 5.54 -6.56 -1.00
N SER A 183 4.30 -6.37 -1.45
CA SER A 183 3.78 -6.88 -2.71
C SER A 183 3.29 -5.74 -3.59
N LEU A 184 3.33 -5.93 -4.90
CA LEU A 184 2.70 -5.04 -5.86
C LEU A 184 1.28 -5.52 -6.17
N ILE A 185 0.33 -4.59 -6.18
CA ILE A 185 -1.05 -4.85 -6.61
C ILE A 185 -1.33 -4.03 -7.86
N ARG A 186 -1.82 -4.70 -8.89
CA ARG A 186 -2.41 -4.07 -10.07
C ARG A 186 -3.92 -4.25 -10.01
N ILE A 187 -4.64 -3.14 -10.07
CA ILE A 187 -6.10 -3.10 -9.97
C ILE A 187 -6.62 -2.55 -11.28
N THR A 188 -7.46 -3.32 -11.95
CA THR A 188 -8.03 -2.94 -13.25
C THR A 188 -9.55 -3.03 -13.19
N ALA A 189 -10.23 -2.03 -13.71
CA ALA A 189 -11.67 -2.11 -13.97
C ALA A 189 -11.94 -2.02 -15.46
N ASN A 190 -12.95 -2.75 -15.92
CA ASN A 190 -13.49 -2.60 -17.27
C ASN A 190 -14.70 -1.63 -17.28
N ASP A 191 -15.21 -1.38 -18.48
CA ASP A 191 -16.40 -0.57 -18.77
C ASP A 191 -17.70 -1.07 -18.09
N LYS A 192 -17.72 -2.32 -17.62
CA LYS A 192 -18.83 -2.93 -16.88
C LYS A 192 -18.66 -2.89 -15.36
N ALA A 193 -17.73 -2.07 -14.86
CA ALA A 193 -17.39 -1.96 -13.45
C ALA A 193 -16.94 -3.28 -12.80
N LEU A 194 -16.48 -4.25 -13.60
CA LEU A 194 -15.86 -5.48 -13.09
C LEU A 194 -14.39 -5.19 -12.76
N VAL A 195 -14.01 -5.43 -11.51
CA VAL A 195 -12.67 -5.16 -10.97
C VAL A 195 -11.88 -6.46 -10.87
N GLU A 196 -10.68 -6.47 -11.43
CA GLU A 196 -9.71 -7.54 -11.29
C GLU A 196 -8.51 -7.04 -10.48
N ILE A 197 -8.04 -7.90 -9.58
CA ILE A 197 -6.94 -7.61 -8.66
C ILE A 197 -5.87 -8.66 -8.87
N ASN A 198 -4.73 -8.21 -9.37
CA ASN A 198 -3.57 -9.02 -9.66
C ASN A 198 -2.47 -8.65 -8.66
N VAL A 199 -2.11 -9.60 -7.80
CA VAL A 199 -1.07 -9.44 -6.78
C VAL A 199 0.21 -10.08 -7.26
N TYR A 200 1.29 -9.32 -7.33
CA TYR A 200 2.63 -9.79 -7.67
C TYR A 200 3.44 -9.83 -6.40
N ASP A 201 3.70 -11.04 -5.92
CA ASP A 201 4.36 -11.30 -4.66
C ASP A 201 5.54 -12.22 -4.90
N SER A 202 6.74 -11.73 -4.58
CA SER A 202 8.00 -12.41 -4.83
C SER A 202 8.30 -13.58 -3.88
N LEU A 203 7.41 -13.85 -2.91
CA LEU A 203 7.47 -15.00 -2.00
C LEU A 203 6.30 -15.98 -2.16
N HIS A 204 5.31 -15.68 -2.99
CA HIS A 204 4.12 -16.51 -3.13
C HIS A 204 4.04 -17.21 -4.48
N THR A 205 3.45 -18.41 -4.44
CA THR A 205 3.15 -19.18 -5.65
C THR A 205 1.90 -18.61 -6.34
N PRO A 206 1.84 -18.57 -7.69
CA PRO A 206 0.67 -18.10 -8.42
C PRO A 206 -0.59 -18.91 -8.11
N GLY A 207 -1.74 -18.24 -8.04
CA GLY A 207 -3.01 -18.91 -7.71
C GLY A 207 -4.11 -17.99 -7.21
N PRO A 208 -5.33 -18.52 -6.99
CA PRO A 208 -6.43 -17.76 -6.40
C PRO A 208 -6.12 -17.31 -4.96
N ILE A 209 -6.48 -16.06 -4.66
CA ILE A 209 -6.41 -15.55 -3.27
C ILE A 209 -7.68 -15.95 -2.54
N ASN A 210 -7.52 -16.71 -1.46
CA ASN A 210 -8.65 -17.11 -0.62
C ASN A 210 -9.24 -15.89 0.10
N GLN A 211 -10.57 -15.73 0.05
CA GLN A 211 -11.27 -14.61 0.71
C GLN A 211 -11.11 -14.60 2.23
N THR A 212 -10.73 -15.72 2.85
CA THR A 212 -10.45 -15.79 4.29
C THR A 212 -8.99 -15.49 4.65
N SER A 213 -8.11 -15.39 3.65
CA SER A 213 -6.68 -15.14 3.85
C SER A 213 -6.40 -13.74 4.39
N ASN A 214 -5.26 -13.57 5.06
CA ASN A 214 -4.81 -12.25 5.51
C ASN A 214 -4.54 -11.33 4.32
N THR A 215 -3.99 -11.84 3.21
CA THR A 215 -3.82 -11.05 1.98
C THR A 215 -5.15 -10.47 1.49
N TRP A 216 -6.24 -11.23 1.53
CA TRP A 216 -7.54 -10.69 1.16
C TRP A 216 -7.98 -9.56 2.11
N LYS A 217 -7.86 -9.77 3.43
CA LYS A 217 -8.29 -8.79 4.43
C LYS A 217 -7.46 -7.51 4.41
N GLU A 218 -6.14 -7.64 4.28
CA GLU A 218 -5.21 -6.52 4.41
C GLU A 218 -4.95 -5.82 3.07
N ALA A 219 -5.08 -6.52 1.95
CA ALA A 219 -4.73 -6.00 0.63
C ALA A 219 -5.96 -5.74 -0.26
N VAL A 220 -6.95 -6.64 -0.22
CA VAL A 220 -8.11 -6.60 -1.14
C VAL A 220 -9.27 -5.81 -0.57
N LEU A 221 -9.61 -6.02 0.71
CA LEU A 221 -10.70 -5.29 1.37
C LEU A 221 -10.54 -3.77 1.30
N PRO A 222 -9.36 -3.18 1.58
CA PRO A 222 -9.16 -1.73 1.51
C PRO A 222 -9.46 -1.14 0.14
N ILE A 223 -9.18 -1.89 -0.93
CA ILE A 223 -9.46 -1.47 -2.31
C ILE A 223 -10.96 -1.25 -2.51
N LYS A 224 -11.84 -2.01 -1.85
CA LYS A 224 -13.30 -1.83 -1.93
C LYS A 224 -13.72 -0.41 -1.52
N TYR A 225 -13.07 0.14 -0.48
CA TYR A 225 -13.36 1.48 0.00
C TYR A 225 -12.83 2.54 -0.94
N ILE A 226 -11.65 2.29 -1.53
CA ILE A 226 -11.07 3.16 -2.55
C ILE A 226 -11.99 3.23 -3.77
N ILE A 227 -12.39 2.09 -4.35
CA ILE A 227 -13.20 2.09 -5.58
C ILE A 227 -14.64 2.54 -5.34
N GLY A 228 -15.18 2.31 -4.15
CA GLY A 228 -16.53 2.67 -3.77
C GLY A 228 -17.62 1.67 -4.19
N GLU A 229 -18.86 2.05 -3.92
CA GLU A 229 -20.02 1.24 -4.28
C GLU A 229 -20.22 1.19 -5.81
N GLY A 230 -20.89 0.15 -6.30
CA GLY A 230 -21.20 -0.01 -7.74
C GLY A 230 -20.18 -0.79 -8.56
N PHE A 231 -19.04 -1.17 -7.99
CA PHE A 231 -18.07 -2.07 -8.62
C PHE A 231 -18.28 -3.52 -8.18
N LEU A 232 -18.15 -4.45 -9.13
CA LEU A 232 -18.19 -5.89 -8.87
C LEU A 232 -16.77 -6.42 -8.79
N PHE A 233 -16.41 -7.05 -7.67
CA PHE A 233 -15.16 -7.79 -7.57
C PHE A 233 -15.24 -9.03 -8.43
N GLY A 234 -14.43 -9.06 -9.49
CA GLY A 234 -14.23 -10.23 -10.32
C GLY A 234 -13.16 -11.13 -9.71
N LYS A 235 -12.03 -11.22 -10.39
CA LYS A 235 -10.95 -12.15 -10.04
C LYS A 235 -9.92 -11.48 -9.14
N CYS A 236 -9.48 -12.20 -8.10
CA CYS A 236 -8.33 -11.83 -7.29
C CYS A 236 -7.33 -12.99 -7.27
N VAL A 237 -6.12 -12.75 -7.78
CA VAL A 237 -5.10 -13.80 -7.95
C VAL A 237 -3.70 -13.29 -7.63
N PHE A 238 -2.89 -14.20 -7.10
CA PHE A 238 -1.45 -14.14 -7.20
C PHE A 238 -1.03 -14.43 -8.64
N MET A 239 -0.31 -13.48 -9.23
CA MET A 239 0.29 -13.59 -10.55
C MET A 239 1.71 -14.13 -10.46
N GLU A 240 2.15 -14.77 -11.53
CA GLU A 240 3.55 -15.19 -11.66
C GLU A 240 4.47 -13.98 -11.79
N CYS A 241 5.52 -13.96 -10.97
CA CYS A 241 6.63 -13.01 -11.06
C CYS A 241 7.94 -13.67 -10.60
N PRO A 242 9.11 -13.09 -10.96
CA PRO A 242 10.40 -13.51 -10.43
C PRO A 242 10.39 -13.55 -8.90
N GLN A 243 10.75 -14.70 -8.34
CA GLN A 243 10.75 -14.94 -6.90
C GLN A 243 12.05 -14.43 -6.27
N GLN A 244 11.94 -13.91 -5.05
CA GLN A 244 13.10 -13.53 -4.25
C GLN A 244 13.69 -14.76 -3.57
N THR A 245 15.00 -14.74 -3.35
CA THR A 245 15.70 -15.81 -2.63
C THR A 245 16.27 -15.35 -1.28
N ASN A 246 15.98 -14.10 -0.89
CA ASN A 246 16.33 -13.53 0.40
C ASN A 246 15.09 -12.96 1.10
N GLY A 247 15.27 -12.45 2.32
CA GLY A 247 14.16 -11.95 3.13
C GLY A 247 13.84 -10.46 2.97
N PHE A 248 14.65 -9.67 2.27
CA PHE A 248 14.65 -8.20 2.38
C PHE A 248 14.45 -7.44 1.07
N ASP A 249 14.49 -8.10 -0.09
CA ASP A 249 14.35 -7.45 -1.40
C ASP A 249 12.89 -7.35 -1.88
N CYS A 250 11.89 -7.68 -1.06
CA CYS A 250 10.48 -7.72 -1.48
C CYS A 250 9.99 -6.35 -2.00
N GLY A 251 10.44 -5.26 -1.38
CA GLY A 251 10.20 -3.90 -1.86
C GLY A 251 10.85 -3.60 -3.21
N LEU A 252 12.11 -3.99 -3.41
CA LEU A 252 12.81 -3.81 -4.69
C LEU A 252 12.20 -4.67 -5.80
N MET A 253 11.85 -5.91 -5.50
CA MET A 253 11.15 -6.80 -6.42
C MET A 253 9.79 -6.24 -6.82
N SER A 254 9.06 -5.61 -5.89
CA SER A 254 7.78 -4.95 -6.18
C SER A 254 7.96 -3.71 -7.08
N LEU A 255 9.01 -2.91 -6.85
CA LEU A 255 9.35 -1.78 -7.73
C LEU A 255 9.77 -2.25 -9.14
N ALA A 256 10.59 -3.30 -9.21
CA ALA A 256 11.00 -3.91 -10.47
C ALA A 256 9.82 -4.53 -11.22
N ALA A 257 8.89 -5.18 -10.50
CA ALA A 257 7.64 -5.68 -11.05
C ALA A 257 6.83 -4.56 -11.69
N LEU A 258 6.68 -3.42 -11.00
CA LEU A 258 5.94 -2.27 -11.49
C LEU A 258 6.58 -1.71 -12.76
N GLU A 259 7.88 -1.45 -12.74
CA GLU A 259 8.59 -0.91 -13.91
C GLU A 259 8.52 -1.88 -15.10
N ASN A 260 8.69 -3.19 -14.87
CA ASN A 260 8.61 -4.21 -15.91
C ASN A 260 7.20 -4.35 -16.50
N LEU A 261 6.14 -4.30 -15.68
CA LEU A 261 4.76 -4.35 -16.19
C LEU A 261 4.43 -3.17 -17.11
N LEU A 262 5.10 -2.03 -16.92
CA LEU A 262 4.90 -0.83 -17.72
C LEU A 262 5.78 -0.78 -18.96
N SER A 263 7.01 -1.30 -18.88
CA SER A 263 7.97 -1.28 -20.00
C SER A 263 7.90 -2.53 -20.89
N ASN A 264 7.71 -3.71 -20.30
CA ASN A 264 7.69 -4.99 -20.99
C ASN A 264 6.71 -5.99 -20.31
N PRO A 265 5.39 -5.80 -20.47
CA PRO A 265 4.38 -6.60 -19.76
C PRO A 265 4.38 -8.09 -20.13
N ASN A 266 5.04 -8.48 -21.22
CA ASN A 266 5.02 -9.85 -21.73
C ASN A 266 6.19 -10.71 -21.26
N LYS A 267 7.19 -10.11 -20.62
CA LYS A 267 8.41 -10.81 -20.21
C LYS A 267 9.03 -10.14 -18.99
N TRP A 268 9.37 -10.95 -18.01
CA TRP A 268 10.15 -10.51 -16.86
C TRP A 268 11.63 -10.35 -17.25
N GLU A 269 12.14 -9.13 -17.12
CA GLU A 269 13.54 -8.78 -17.42
C GLU A 269 14.40 -8.59 -16.16
N TYR A 270 13.83 -8.88 -14.99
CA TYR A 270 14.53 -8.84 -13.72
C TYR A 270 14.50 -10.21 -13.03
N SER A 271 15.42 -10.37 -12.09
CA SER A 271 15.53 -11.53 -11.21
C SER A 271 16.23 -11.13 -9.92
N GLN A 272 16.30 -12.04 -8.95
CA GLN A 272 17.06 -11.84 -7.71
C GLN A 272 18.53 -11.45 -7.97
N LYS A 273 19.15 -11.96 -9.04
CA LYS A 273 20.55 -11.65 -9.40
C LYS A 273 20.75 -10.17 -9.72
N ASN A 274 19.67 -9.46 -10.08
CA ASN A 274 19.72 -8.06 -10.47
C ASN A 274 19.46 -7.12 -9.29
N MET A 275 19.00 -7.60 -8.12
CA MET A 275 18.50 -6.72 -7.06
C MET A 275 19.57 -5.82 -6.44
N ASN A 276 20.82 -6.27 -6.32
CA ASN A 276 21.92 -5.41 -5.86
C ASN A 276 22.17 -4.24 -6.83
N PHE A 277 22.14 -4.51 -8.14
CA PHE A 277 22.24 -3.45 -9.15
C PHE A 277 21.00 -2.54 -9.13
N TYR A 278 19.81 -3.14 -9.06
CA TYR A 278 18.54 -2.40 -9.04
C TYR A 278 18.44 -1.46 -7.83
N ARG A 279 18.95 -1.88 -6.67
CA ARG A 279 19.07 -1.05 -5.45
C ARG A 279 19.90 0.22 -5.70
N LYS A 280 21.09 0.08 -6.30
CA LYS A 280 21.94 1.22 -6.70
C LYS A 280 21.25 2.10 -7.75
N TRP A 281 20.53 1.49 -8.68
CA TRP A 281 19.76 2.20 -9.71
C TRP A 281 18.63 3.05 -9.14
N VAL A 282 17.86 2.51 -8.18
CA VAL A 282 16.81 3.27 -7.48
C VAL A 282 17.41 4.49 -6.78
N LEU A 283 18.52 4.30 -6.06
CA LEU A 283 19.21 5.40 -5.39
C LEU A 283 19.68 6.49 -6.37
N PHE A 284 20.27 6.08 -7.49
CA PHE A 284 20.66 7.00 -8.57
C PHE A 284 19.48 7.86 -9.01
N LYS A 285 18.35 7.21 -9.33
CA LYS A 285 17.15 7.87 -9.85
C LYS A 285 16.52 8.84 -8.85
N LEU A 286 16.47 8.47 -7.58
CA LEU A 286 15.97 9.34 -6.52
C LEU A 286 16.89 10.54 -6.27
N THR A 287 18.20 10.34 -6.32
CA THR A 287 19.18 11.43 -6.17
C THR A 287 19.12 12.39 -7.35
N GLU A 288 19.01 11.87 -8.57
CA GLU A 288 18.84 12.65 -9.79
C GLU A 288 17.60 13.57 -9.68
N LYS A 289 16.43 13.01 -9.30
CA LYS A 289 15.20 13.79 -9.07
C LYS A 289 15.38 14.88 -8.00
N LYS A 290 16.02 14.58 -6.86
CA LYS A 290 16.28 15.57 -5.80
C LYS A 290 17.18 16.72 -6.27
N VAL A 291 18.25 16.42 -7.01
CA VAL A 291 19.15 17.44 -7.56
C VAL A 291 18.41 18.36 -8.53
N PHE A 292 17.60 17.80 -9.43
CA PHE A 292 16.78 18.60 -10.35
C PHE A 292 15.80 19.53 -9.60
N ASN A 293 15.11 19.03 -8.57
CA ASN A 293 14.18 19.84 -7.79
C ASN A 293 14.88 20.98 -7.05
N ASN A 294 16.06 20.73 -6.48
CA ASN A 294 16.83 21.76 -5.77
C ASN A 294 17.37 22.84 -6.72
N ILE A 295 17.85 22.46 -7.92
CA ILE A 295 18.27 23.43 -8.93
C ILE A 295 17.09 24.29 -9.38
N PHE A 296 15.94 23.68 -9.62
CA PHE A 296 14.74 24.43 -10.02
C PHE A 296 14.29 25.40 -8.92
N LEU A 297 14.32 24.97 -7.65
CA LEU A 297 13.99 25.83 -6.50
C LEU A 297 14.92 27.05 -6.46
N ILE A 298 16.24 26.86 -6.59
CA ILE A 298 17.24 27.93 -6.60
C ILE A 298 17.05 28.90 -7.78
N LEU A 299 16.64 28.39 -8.95
CA LEU A 299 16.40 29.23 -10.14
C LEU A 299 15.06 29.96 -10.11
N SER A 300 14.16 29.59 -9.19
CA SER A 300 12.82 30.16 -9.04
C SER A 300 12.67 31.16 -7.88
N THR A 301 13.70 31.29 -7.04
CA THR A 301 13.83 32.27 -5.95
C THR A 301 14.78 33.39 -6.31
#